data_AF-A0A8H3C2I8-F1
#
_entry.id   AF-A0A8H3C2I8-F1
#
_cell.length_a   1.000
_cell.length_b   1.000
_cell.length_c   1.000
_cell.angle_alpha   90.00
_cell.angle_beta   90.00
_cell.angle_gamma   90.00
#
_symmetry.space_group_name_H-M   'P 1'
#
loop_
_entity.id
_entity.type
_entity.pdbx_description
1 polymer ?
#
loop_
_entity_poly.entity_id
_entity_poly.type
_entity_poly.pdbx_seq_one_letter_code
_entity_poly.pdbx_strand_id
1 'polypeptide(L)'
;MANSEYHRWGLPIQSYPKLYTRDAIAAHFQTSSVLTNNADWRSMAITTISDICKLVQTTRQNPSVETISARITLQMLKSVLELTRYPLEYENFALPSLVAGSAVLMSSVHPTPFSYEYGYLCFRILVFSLNTCLINHGRNLGFTIRRMSSAPPGTHLGFFWDGAADLIAGELSPMIAEKRLTHILNPRPPQVPVLERSKIDMLLKLIHKDQKNFLVALMTADSLQLSGLMFLFYKYLEIERITRKGDEYTQKLFLPFSRIFRRYRLVFPEINHETDLTRLIYTSLPTMSDLQDKMSIDLDDSRNIIHAYNRCMKTSQAVYCKDAIHFMGFVAPLFAPGCEYLLPSLLESTFWMLWNTWSRSDIDTLVTVVQGYGVCFWHLFENNLKPLPLNPEPWRFELVEAIMKSDILEFVFRVALMLSEYQIHSTGRVAKARIKDFLDTMISFWEKATDYTPNEHFGQRMMKSGAIDYWFTLFTNLHERLYTTESSALDSIVIPFSMIFSRAVAAILGRKWRDMQFGFQVSGRCNYPRCPYPTNASAGCSKCMNATYCSPRCLAKDWSNHAPVCAGGDNAVRH
;
A
#
# COMPACT_ATOMS: atom_id res chain seq x y z
N MET A 1 30.02 25.85 -15.53
CA MET A 1 29.40 24.84 -16.42
C MET A 1 28.15 24.19 -15.83
N ALA A 2 28.01 24.00 -14.51
CA ALA A 2 26.78 23.45 -13.92
C ALA A 2 25.50 24.32 -14.11
N ASN A 3 25.62 25.66 -14.13
CA ASN A 3 24.45 26.54 -14.20
C ASN A 3 23.73 26.61 -15.57
N SER A 4 24.36 26.21 -16.69
CA SER A 4 23.71 26.24 -18.01
C SER A 4 22.84 25.01 -18.27
N GLU A 5 23.14 23.87 -17.64
CA GLU A 5 22.36 22.63 -17.81
C GLU A 5 21.02 22.68 -17.07
N TYR A 6 20.96 23.34 -15.90
CA TYR A 6 19.71 23.59 -15.18
C TYR A 6 18.69 24.38 -16.01
N HIS A 7 19.15 25.29 -16.88
CA HIS A 7 18.24 26.06 -17.74
C HIS A 7 17.58 25.21 -18.83
N ARG A 8 18.25 24.16 -19.32
CA ARG A 8 17.71 23.32 -20.39
C ARG A 8 16.69 22.33 -19.88
N TRP A 9 16.99 21.66 -18.75
CA TRP A 9 16.17 20.56 -18.24
C TRP A 9 15.00 21.01 -17.36
N GLY A 10 15.00 22.28 -16.95
CA GLY A 10 13.92 22.86 -16.16
C GLY A 10 14.05 22.58 -14.67
N LEU A 11 12.90 22.64 -13.98
CA LEU A 11 12.87 22.55 -12.53
C LEU A 11 13.18 21.14 -12.02
N PRO A 12 13.81 21.00 -10.83
CA PRO A 12 14.07 19.69 -10.25
C PRO A 12 12.79 19.10 -9.65
N ILE A 13 12.80 17.78 -9.45
CA ILE A 13 11.65 16.98 -8.97
C ILE A 13 10.96 17.53 -7.71
N GLN A 14 11.69 18.21 -6.82
CA GLN A 14 11.14 18.82 -5.60
C GLN A 14 10.13 19.93 -5.89
N SER A 15 10.11 20.49 -7.10
CA SER A 15 9.17 21.53 -7.51
C SER A 15 7.83 20.97 -7.99
N TYR A 16 7.73 19.67 -8.25
CA TYR A 16 6.55 19.04 -8.86
C TYR A 16 5.25 19.20 -8.06
N PRO A 17 5.24 19.11 -6.71
CA PRO A 17 4.01 19.27 -5.94
C PRO A 17 3.26 20.58 -6.21
N LYS A 18 3.98 21.65 -6.58
CA LYS A 18 3.41 22.97 -6.86
C LYS A 18 2.83 23.11 -8.26
N LEU A 19 3.26 22.27 -9.20
CA LEU A 19 3.01 22.45 -10.63
C LEU A 19 2.19 21.34 -11.25
N TYR A 20 2.33 20.11 -10.76
CA TYR A 20 1.82 18.93 -11.43
C TYR A 20 0.87 18.10 -10.59
N THR A 21 0.53 18.52 -9.37
CA THR A 21 -0.55 17.89 -8.58
C THR A 21 -1.87 17.96 -9.31
N ARG A 22 -2.77 17.01 -9.04
CA ARG A 22 -4.14 17.05 -9.57
C ARG A 22 -4.80 18.40 -9.32
N ASP A 23 -4.62 18.96 -8.12
CA ASP A 23 -5.20 20.23 -7.73
C ASP A 23 -4.53 21.41 -8.45
N ALA A 24 -3.20 21.42 -8.59
CA ALA A 24 -2.50 22.45 -9.37
C ALA A 24 -2.93 22.43 -10.84
N ILE A 25 -3.08 21.25 -11.43
CA ILE A 25 -3.57 21.09 -12.80
C ILE A 25 -5.02 21.53 -12.88
N ALA A 26 -5.92 21.07 -12.00
CA ALA A 26 -7.32 21.47 -12.01
C ALA A 26 -7.51 22.98 -11.84
N ALA A 27 -6.74 23.62 -10.95
CA ALA A 27 -6.73 25.08 -10.79
C ALA A 27 -6.24 25.78 -12.07
N HIS A 28 -5.26 25.20 -12.77
CA HIS A 28 -4.80 25.71 -14.06
C HIS A 28 -5.87 25.60 -15.16
N PHE A 29 -6.72 24.57 -15.11
CA PHE A 29 -7.86 24.42 -16.05
C PHE A 29 -8.96 25.46 -15.81
N GLN A 30 -9.14 25.89 -14.57
CA GLN A 30 -10.13 26.91 -14.17
C GLN A 30 -9.67 28.34 -14.44
N THR A 31 -8.36 28.57 -14.47
CA THR A 31 -7.79 29.88 -14.80
C THR A 31 -7.61 30.00 -16.32
N SER A 32 -7.97 31.18 -16.88
CA SER A 32 -7.61 31.50 -18.27
C SER A 32 -6.08 31.56 -18.33
N SER A 33 -5.48 30.56 -18.97
CA SER A 33 -4.03 30.36 -18.94
C SER A 33 -3.30 31.56 -19.56
N VAL A 34 -2.17 31.97 -19.00
CA VAL A 34 -1.32 33.03 -19.56
C VAL A 34 -0.87 32.69 -21.01
N LEU A 35 -0.87 31.41 -21.40
CA LEU A 35 -0.59 30.96 -22.77
C LEU A 35 -1.75 31.23 -23.74
N THR A 36 -2.99 31.37 -23.26
CA THR A 36 -4.14 31.74 -24.12
C THR A 36 -4.03 33.14 -24.71
N ASN A 37 -3.15 33.99 -24.17
CA ASN A 37 -2.83 35.31 -24.73
C ASN A 37 -1.84 35.26 -25.92
N ASN A 38 -1.23 34.10 -26.20
CA ASN A 38 -0.33 33.91 -27.33
C ASN A 38 -1.06 33.11 -28.43
N ALA A 39 -1.49 33.78 -29.51
CA ALA A 39 -2.27 33.15 -30.60
C ALA A 39 -1.60 31.92 -31.25
N ASP A 40 -0.29 31.72 -31.06
CA ASP A 40 0.51 30.68 -31.70
C ASP A 40 0.77 29.41 -30.86
N TRP A 41 0.32 29.32 -29.60
CA TRP A 41 0.67 28.18 -28.74
C TRP A 41 0.20 26.83 -29.32
N ARG A 42 -0.99 26.78 -29.92
CA ARG A 42 -1.56 25.57 -30.53
C ARG A 42 -0.77 25.13 -31.76
N SER A 43 -0.40 26.09 -32.61
CA SER A 43 0.47 25.85 -33.78
C SER A 43 1.83 25.31 -33.35
N MET A 44 2.43 25.91 -32.32
CA MET A 44 3.66 25.42 -31.70
C MET A 44 3.50 23.99 -31.17
N ALA A 45 2.40 23.68 -30.49
CA ALA A 45 2.12 22.35 -29.96
C ALA A 45 2.05 21.29 -31.07
N ILE A 46 1.30 21.56 -32.15
CA ILE A 46 1.13 20.63 -33.29
C ILE A 46 2.46 20.43 -34.02
N THR A 47 3.22 21.50 -34.28
CA THR A 47 4.56 21.39 -34.88
C THR A 47 5.51 20.58 -33.99
N THR A 48 5.43 20.78 -32.68
CA THR A 48 6.23 20.01 -31.72
C THR A 48 5.87 18.53 -31.74
N ILE A 49 4.58 18.17 -31.81
CA ILE A 49 4.15 16.77 -31.97
C ILE A 49 4.75 16.18 -33.24
N SER A 50 4.73 16.92 -34.36
CA SER A 50 5.34 16.49 -35.62
C SER A 50 6.85 16.23 -35.46
N ASP A 51 7.57 17.12 -34.79
CA ASP A 51 9.01 16.99 -34.58
C ASP A 51 9.37 15.83 -33.66
N ILE A 52 8.58 15.59 -32.60
CA ILE A 52 8.73 14.40 -31.74
C ILE A 52 8.51 13.12 -32.56
N CYS A 53 7.49 13.09 -33.41
CA CYS A 53 7.20 11.92 -34.26
C CYS A 53 8.35 11.59 -35.22
N LYS A 54 9.06 12.60 -35.74
CA LYS A 54 10.21 12.41 -36.67
C LYS A 54 11.41 11.72 -36.02
N LEU A 55 11.56 11.79 -34.69
CA LEU A 55 12.66 11.12 -33.95
C LEU A 55 12.67 9.60 -34.14
N VAL A 56 11.52 9.01 -34.44
CA VAL A 56 11.38 7.56 -34.64
C VAL A 56 12.06 7.12 -35.95
N GLN A 57 12.05 7.97 -36.97
CA GLN A 57 12.57 7.65 -38.30
C GLN A 57 14.10 7.82 -38.39
N THR A 58 14.69 8.60 -37.48
CA THR A 58 16.11 9.00 -37.52
C THR A 58 17.06 8.03 -36.80
N THR A 59 16.53 6.97 -36.16
CA THR A 59 17.34 6.00 -35.38
C THR A 59 18.34 5.14 -36.17
N ARG A 60 18.50 5.34 -37.50
CA ARG A 60 19.60 4.74 -38.27
C ARG A 60 20.87 5.59 -38.32
N GLN A 61 20.84 6.87 -37.90
CA GLN A 61 22.03 7.75 -37.87
C GLN A 61 22.03 8.65 -36.61
N ASN A 62 22.89 8.33 -35.64
CA ASN A 62 23.02 9.02 -34.33
C ASN A 62 23.13 10.56 -34.34
N PRO A 63 23.81 11.26 -35.28
CA PRO A 63 23.96 12.72 -35.18
C PRO A 63 22.65 13.51 -35.37
N SER A 64 21.63 12.88 -35.98
CA SER A 64 20.35 13.54 -36.26
C SER A 64 19.41 13.61 -35.05
N VAL A 65 19.45 12.60 -34.17
CA VAL A 65 18.59 12.51 -32.97
C VAL A 65 18.97 13.55 -31.93
N GLU A 66 20.27 13.77 -31.71
CA GLU A 66 20.76 14.82 -30.80
C GLU A 66 20.37 16.21 -31.29
N THR A 67 20.47 16.45 -32.60
CA THR A 67 20.14 17.74 -33.23
C THR A 67 18.65 18.06 -33.10
N ILE A 68 17.75 17.10 -33.33
CA ILE A 68 16.30 17.32 -33.18
C ILE A 68 15.92 17.42 -31.70
N SER A 69 16.47 16.56 -30.84
CA SER A 69 16.21 16.60 -29.39
C SER A 69 16.72 17.88 -28.73
N ALA A 70 17.75 18.53 -29.29
CA ALA A 70 18.23 19.83 -28.83
C ALA A 70 17.32 21.00 -29.23
N ARG A 71 16.50 20.85 -30.27
CA ARG A 71 15.56 21.88 -30.74
C ARG A 71 14.25 21.89 -29.96
N ILE A 72 13.83 20.74 -29.44
CA ILE A 72 12.61 20.65 -28.65
C ILE A 72 12.88 21.25 -27.27
N THR A 73 12.21 22.36 -26.96
CA THR A 73 12.40 23.09 -25.70
C THR A 73 11.35 22.71 -24.65
N LEU A 74 11.61 23.04 -23.38
CA LEU A 74 10.65 22.84 -22.30
C LEU A 74 9.32 23.56 -22.56
N GLN A 75 9.36 24.77 -23.13
CA GLN A 75 8.15 25.53 -23.47
C GLN A 75 7.33 24.84 -24.55
N MET A 76 7.98 24.23 -25.55
CA MET A 76 7.30 23.45 -26.58
C MET A 76 6.57 22.24 -25.98
N LEU A 77 7.20 21.51 -25.06
CA LEU A 77 6.55 20.40 -24.34
C LEU A 77 5.36 20.85 -23.49
N LYS A 78 5.46 22.02 -22.83
CA LYS A 78 4.34 22.64 -22.11
C LYS A 78 3.18 22.97 -23.05
N SER A 79 3.46 23.54 -24.22
CA SER A 79 2.44 23.81 -25.23
C SER A 79 1.75 22.53 -25.71
N VAL A 80 2.48 21.41 -25.88
CA VAL A 80 1.87 20.10 -26.19
C VAL A 80 0.93 19.65 -25.07
N LEU A 81 1.35 19.72 -23.82
CA LEU A 81 0.49 19.31 -22.70
C LEU A 81 -0.71 20.23 -22.50
N GLU A 82 -0.66 21.49 -22.91
CA GLU A 82 -1.80 22.41 -22.88
C GLU A 82 -2.97 21.92 -23.77
N LEU A 83 -2.68 21.16 -24.83
CA LEU A 83 -3.71 20.52 -25.65
C LEU A 83 -4.61 19.57 -24.86
N THR A 84 -4.10 18.95 -23.78
CA THR A 84 -4.88 18.02 -22.93
C THR A 84 -6.05 18.69 -22.21
N ARG A 85 -6.12 20.04 -22.23
CA ARG A 85 -7.27 20.79 -21.72
C ARG A 85 -8.52 20.66 -22.58
N TYR A 86 -8.33 20.45 -23.87
CA TYR A 86 -9.38 20.53 -24.88
C TYR A 86 -9.70 19.12 -25.39
N PRO A 87 -10.92 18.60 -25.16
CA PRO A 87 -11.28 17.23 -25.53
C PRO A 87 -11.04 16.91 -27.01
N LEU A 88 -11.31 17.84 -27.92
CA LEU A 88 -11.14 17.67 -29.36
C LEU A 88 -9.66 17.52 -29.76
N GLU A 89 -8.72 18.05 -28.97
CA GLU A 89 -7.30 17.99 -29.31
C GLU A 89 -6.67 16.63 -28.98
N TYR A 90 -7.40 15.72 -28.32
CA TYR A 90 -6.93 14.35 -28.06
C TYR A 90 -6.68 13.56 -29.35
N GLU A 91 -7.32 13.92 -30.47
CA GLU A 91 -7.02 13.31 -31.76
C GLU A 91 -5.54 13.48 -32.15
N ASN A 92 -4.89 14.58 -31.76
CA ASN A 92 -3.46 14.81 -32.02
C ASN A 92 -2.55 13.88 -31.22
N PHE A 93 -3.05 13.26 -30.15
CA PHE A 93 -2.30 12.32 -29.32
C PHE A 93 -2.42 10.87 -29.79
N ALA A 94 -3.34 10.57 -30.71
CA ALA A 94 -3.61 9.23 -31.22
C ALA A 94 -2.57 8.72 -32.25
N LEU A 95 -1.28 9.03 -32.01
CA LEU A 95 -0.17 8.76 -32.91
C LEU A 95 0.85 7.79 -32.26
N PRO A 96 1.00 6.54 -32.73
CA PRO A 96 2.02 5.60 -32.22
C PRO A 96 3.45 6.15 -32.26
N SER A 97 3.77 6.97 -33.28
CA SER A 97 5.05 7.66 -33.41
C SER A 97 5.30 8.70 -32.31
N LEU A 98 4.25 9.31 -31.74
CA LEU A 98 4.38 10.24 -30.62
C LEU A 98 4.75 9.49 -29.34
N VAL A 99 4.18 8.31 -29.11
CA VAL A 99 4.57 7.41 -28.01
C VAL A 99 6.06 7.05 -28.11
N ALA A 100 6.47 6.55 -29.28
CA ALA A 100 7.86 6.14 -29.52
C ALA A 100 8.85 7.31 -29.48
N GLY A 101 8.49 8.44 -30.11
CA GLY A 101 9.32 9.65 -30.13
C GLY A 101 9.50 10.26 -28.75
N SER A 102 8.47 10.23 -27.91
CA SER A 102 8.55 10.70 -26.52
C SER A 102 9.49 9.82 -25.68
N ALA A 103 9.49 8.51 -25.90
CA ALA A 103 10.44 7.59 -25.24
C ALA A 103 11.88 7.88 -25.66
N VAL A 104 12.11 8.14 -26.96
CA VAL A 104 13.44 8.54 -27.48
C VAL A 104 13.86 9.88 -26.88
N LEU A 105 12.98 10.87 -26.84
CA LEU A 105 13.27 12.18 -26.27
C LEU A 105 13.60 12.08 -24.78
N MET A 106 12.84 11.27 -24.04
CA MET A 106 13.10 10.98 -22.62
C MET A 106 14.47 10.35 -22.40
N SER A 107 14.92 9.47 -23.31
CA SER A 107 16.24 8.82 -23.22
C SER A 107 17.42 9.78 -23.40
N SER A 108 17.19 10.98 -23.95
CA SER A 108 18.23 12.01 -24.15
C SER A 108 18.55 12.85 -22.90
N VAL A 109 17.78 12.68 -21.82
CA VAL A 109 17.91 13.47 -20.60
C VAL A 109 18.98 12.89 -19.69
N HIS A 110 19.87 13.75 -19.19
CA HIS A 110 20.96 13.37 -18.29
C HIS A 110 20.95 14.18 -16.98
N PRO A 111 21.39 13.61 -15.84
CA PRO A 111 21.81 12.21 -15.63
C PRO A 111 20.67 11.18 -15.75
N THR A 112 19.43 11.51 -15.34
CA THR A 112 18.27 10.61 -15.47
C THR A 112 16.98 11.38 -15.83
N PRO A 113 16.00 10.74 -16.49
CA PRO A 113 14.83 11.45 -17.01
C PRO A 113 13.91 12.07 -15.97
N PHE A 114 13.68 11.41 -14.84
CA PHE A 114 12.73 11.90 -13.82
C PHE A 114 13.35 12.90 -12.85
N SER A 115 14.67 13.09 -12.88
CA SER A 115 15.35 14.10 -12.05
C SER A 115 14.93 15.53 -12.37
N TYR A 116 14.47 15.78 -13.61
CA TYR A 116 14.14 17.12 -14.10
C TYR A 116 12.83 17.17 -14.88
N GLU A 117 12.23 18.36 -14.86
CA GLU A 117 10.94 18.69 -15.47
C GLU A 117 10.83 18.20 -16.91
N TYR A 118 11.85 18.44 -17.74
CA TYR A 118 11.84 18.08 -19.16
C TYR A 118 11.55 16.58 -19.39
N GLY A 119 12.27 15.69 -18.72
CA GLY A 119 12.06 14.24 -18.89
C GLY A 119 10.72 13.78 -18.33
N TYR A 120 10.25 14.42 -17.25
CA TYR A 120 8.89 14.19 -16.74
C TYR A 120 7.81 14.65 -17.73
N LEU A 121 7.96 15.80 -18.40
CA LEU A 121 7.01 16.24 -19.43
C LEU A 121 7.00 15.28 -20.64
N CYS A 122 8.16 14.79 -21.08
CA CYS A 122 8.24 13.74 -22.09
C CYS A 122 7.46 12.49 -21.66
N PHE A 123 7.61 12.07 -20.41
CA PHE A 123 6.86 10.95 -19.86
C PHE A 123 5.35 11.21 -19.81
N ARG A 124 4.91 12.41 -19.41
CA ARG A 124 3.49 12.79 -19.43
C ARG A 124 2.90 12.71 -20.84
N ILE A 125 3.57 13.29 -21.84
CA ILE A 125 3.13 13.26 -23.25
C ILE A 125 3.04 11.81 -23.74
N LEU A 126 4.04 10.98 -23.39
CA LEU A 126 4.03 9.55 -23.69
C LEU A 126 2.79 8.87 -23.11
N VAL A 127 2.46 9.10 -21.84
CA VAL A 127 1.30 8.49 -21.16
C VAL A 127 -0.01 8.93 -21.79
N PHE A 128 -0.18 10.22 -22.08
CA PHE A 128 -1.37 10.72 -22.78
C PHE A 128 -1.51 10.12 -24.18
N SER A 129 -0.43 10.11 -24.96
CA SER A 129 -0.41 9.54 -26.30
C SER A 129 -0.68 8.03 -26.29
N LEU A 130 -0.10 7.29 -25.35
CA LEU A 130 -0.29 5.85 -25.22
C LEU A 130 -1.76 5.52 -24.92
N ASN A 131 -2.35 6.15 -23.91
CA ASN A 131 -3.75 5.90 -23.55
C ASN A 131 -4.69 6.31 -24.68
N THR A 132 -4.42 7.42 -25.36
CA THR A 132 -5.20 7.83 -26.53
C THR A 132 -5.10 6.80 -27.66
N CYS A 133 -3.89 6.28 -27.95
CA CYS A 133 -3.69 5.21 -28.93
C CYS A 133 -4.47 3.94 -28.55
N LEU A 134 -4.49 3.53 -27.27
CA LEU A 134 -5.25 2.38 -26.80
C LEU A 134 -6.75 2.59 -26.99
N ILE A 135 -7.28 3.75 -26.57
CA ILE A 135 -8.69 4.12 -26.74
C ILE A 135 -9.07 4.13 -28.23
N ASN A 136 -8.21 4.70 -29.08
CA ASN A 136 -8.43 4.75 -30.53
C ASN A 136 -8.41 3.35 -31.16
N HIS A 137 -7.46 2.50 -30.78
CA HIS A 137 -7.38 1.11 -31.22
C HIS A 137 -8.65 0.33 -30.84
N GLY A 138 -9.18 0.57 -29.64
CA GLY A 138 -10.46 0.01 -29.18
C GLY A 138 -11.71 0.67 -29.79
N ARG A 139 -11.55 1.59 -30.76
CA ARG A 139 -12.62 2.36 -31.43
C ARG A 139 -13.51 3.14 -30.46
N ASN A 140 -12.96 3.58 -29.33
CA ASN A 140 -13.70 4.27 -28.28
C ASN A 140 -13.38 5.79 -28.20
N LEU A 141 -12.45 6.30 -29.02
CA LEU A 141 -11.94 7.67 -28.89
C LEU A 141 -13.03 8.72 -29.06
N GLY A 142 -13.85 8.61 -30.10
CA GLY A 142 -14.96 9.54 -30.32
C GLY A 142 -16.00 9.52 -29.20
N PHE A 143 -16.24 8.37 -28.56
CA PHE A 143 -17.13 8.28 -27.41
C PHE A 143 -16.52 8.94 -26.17
N THR A 144 -15.24 8.69 -25.88
CA THR A 144 -14.51 9.35 -24.78
C THR A 144 -14.49 10.87 -24.96
N ILE A 145 -14.15 11.37 -26.16
CA ILE A 145 -14.14 12.81 -26.47
C ILE A 145 -15.53 13.44 -26.26
N ARG A 146 -16.61 12.76 -26.68
CA ARG A 146 -17.97 13.25 -26.43
C ARG A 146 -18.29 13.32 -24.95
N ARG A 147 -17.94 12.29 -24.16
CA ARG A 147 -18.15 12.31 -22.70
C ARG A 147 -17.39 13.46 -22.04
N MET A 148 -16.14 13.67 -22.43
CA MET A 148 -15.33 14.79 -21.94
C MET A 148 -15.94 16.13 -22.32
N SER A 149 -16.36 16.31 -23.58
CA SER A 149 -16.94 17.57 -24.08
C SER A 149 -18.27 17.93 -23.40
N SER A 150 -19.02 16.93 -22.95
CA SER A 150 -20.26 17.13 -22.19
C SER A 150 -20.03 17.38 -20.69
N ALA A 151 -18.78 17.30 -20.21
CA ALA A 151 -18.44 17.42 -18.81
C ALA A 151 -17.82 18.80 -18.47
N PRO A 152 -17.80 19.21 -17.20
CA PRO A 152 -17.10 20.43 -16.78
C PRO A 152 -15.58 20.35 -17.05
N PRO A 153 -14.91 21.46 -17.42
CA PRO A 153 -13.48 21.47 -17.76
C PRO A 153 -12.53 20.81 -16.75
N GLY A 154 -12.79 20.99 -15.45
CA GLY A 154 -11.98 20.39 -14.38
C GLY A 154 -12.10 18.87 -14.26
N THR A 155 -13.03 18.23 -14.98
CA THR A 155 -13.29 16.78 -14.92
C THR A 155 -12.89 16.03 -16.20
N HIS A 156 -12.47 16.73 -17.26
CA HIS A 156 -12.12 16.13 -18.55
C HIS A 156 -11.10 14.99 -18.41
N LEU A 157 -10.05 15.19 -17.61
CA LEU A 157 -9.02 14.18 -17.39
C LEU A 157 -9.59 12.91 -16.74
N GLY A 158 -10.54 13.03 -15.81
CA GLY A 158 -11.21 11.87 -15.20
C GLY A 158 -11.88 10.99 -16.26
N PHE A 159 -12.69 11.58 -17.14
CA PHE A 159 -13.35 10.85 -18.23
C PHE A 159 -12.36 10.29 -19.25
N PHE A 160 -11.25 10.98 -19.52
CA PHE A 160 -10.20 10.46 -20.38
C PHE A 160 -9.61 9.16 -19.81
N TRP A 161 -9.25 9.19 -18.52
CA TRP A 161 -8.68 8.02 -17.86
C TRP A 161 -9.70 6.87 -17.78
N ASP A 162 -10.98 7.16 -17.50
CA ASP A 162 -12.06 6.17 -17.53
C ASP A 162 -12.17 5.47 -18.89
N GLY A 163 -12.09 6.23 -19.98
CA GLY A 163 -12.18 5.67 -21.32
C GLY A 163 -11.09 4.64 -21.62
N ALA A 164 -9.87 4.86 -21.13
CA ALA A 164 -8.79 3.87 -21.22
C ALA A 164 -9.02 2.71 -20.25
N ALA A 165 -9.42 3.04 -19.02
CA ALA A 165 -9.57 2.07 -17.96
C ALA A 165 -10.67 1.04 -18.25
N ASP A 166 -11.85 1.50 -18.68
CA ASP A 166 -12.99 0.65 -19.08
C ASP A 166 -12.59 -0.34 -20.18
N LEU A 167 -11.80 0.13 -21.15
CA LEU A 167 -11.35 -0.68 -22.27
C LEU A 167 -10.37 -1.77 -21.84
N ILE A 168 -9.43 -1.44 -20.95
CA ILE A 168 -8.49 -2.41 -20.38
C ILE A 168 -9.22 -3.41 -19.49
N ALA A 169 -10.20 -2.95 -18.70
CA ALA A 169 -10.97 -3.81 -17.81
C ALA A 169 -11.73 -4.86 -18.63
N GLY A 170 -12.32 -4.45 -19.75
CA GLY A 170 -12.99 -5.37 -20.65
C GLY A 170 -12.05 -6.39 -21.29
N GLU A 171 -10.80 -6.01 -21.60
CA GLU A 171 -9.79 -6.92 -22.14
C GLU A 171 -9.32 -7.99 -21.14
N LEU A 172 -9.16 -7.58 -19.88
CA LEU A 172 -8.71 -8.46 -18.79
C LEU A 172 -9.85 -9.27 -18.17
N SER A 173 -11.09 -8.85 -18.34
CA SER A 173 -12.26 -9.56 -17.81
C SER A 173 -12.45 -10.91 -18.50
N PRO A 174 -12.60 -12.02 -17.75
CA PRO A 174 -12.90 -13.32 -18.33
C PRO A 174 -14.34 -13.40 -18.90
N MET A 175 -15.22 -12.47 -18.49
CA MET A 175 -16.64 -12.48 -18.84
C MET A 175 -16.95 -11.79 -20.17
N ILE A 176 -16.01 -11.02 -20.72
CA ILE A 176 -16.21 -10.30 -21.98
C ILE A 176 -15.57 -11.09 -23.12
N ALA A 177 -16.41 -11.58 -24.03
CA ALA A 177 -15.97 -12.36 -25.19
C ALA A 177 -15.25 -11.50 -26.25
N GLU A 178 -15.64 -10.24 -26.41
CA GLU A 178 -15.03 -9.34 -27.40
C GLU A 178 -13.83 -8.60 -26.81
N LYS A 179 -12.63 -9.09 -27.11
CA LYS A 179 -11.35 -8.52 -26.65
C LYS A 179 -10.75 -7.57 -27.68
N ARG A 180 -10.93 -6.26 -27.47
CA ARG A 180 -10.59 -5.20 -28.44
C ARG A 180 -9.11 -4.79 -28.44
N LEU A 181 -8.34 -5.22 -27.45
CA LEU A 181 -6.92 -4.90 -27.30
C LEU A 181 -6.00 -6.12 -27.52
N THR A 182 -6.54 -7.30 -27.87
CA THR A 182 -5.75 -8.54 -28.06
C THR A 182 -4.51 -8.38 -28.96
N HIS A 183 -4.61 -7.56 -30.00
CA HIS A 183 -3.59 -7.42 -31.03
C HIS A 183 -2.81 -6.09 -30.99
N ILE A 184 -2.83 -5.34 -29.89
CA ILE A 184 -2.18 -4.01 -29.82
C ILE A 184 -0.67 -4.00 -30.13
N LEU A 185 0.01 -5.13 -29.90
CA LEU A 185 1.46 -5.29 -30.13
C LEU A 185 1.79 -5.98 -31.45
N ASN A 186 0.85 -6.72 -32.04
CA ASN A 186 1.02 -7.37 -33.35
C ASN A 186 -0.31 -7.27 -34.13
N PRO A 187 -0.73 -6.06 -34.52
CA PRO A 187 -2.00 -5.87 -35.21
C PRO A 187 -1.96 -6.44 -36.62
N ARG A 188 -3.14 -6.82 -37.13
CA ARG A 188 -3.27 -7.23 -38.54
C ARG A 188 -3.27 -5.99 -39.43
N PRO A 189 -2.65 -6.03 -40.61
CA PRO A 189 -2.72 -4.93 -41.57
C PRO A 189 -4.19 -4.53 -41.84
N PRO A 190 -4.50 -3.24 -41.99
CA PRO A 190 -3.60 -2.10 -42.11
C PRO A 190 -3.20 -1.42 -40.78
N GLN A 191 -3.55 -2.00 -39.62
CA GLN A 191 -3.26 -1.38 -38.32
C GLN A 191 -1.77 -1.48 -37.97
N VAL A 192 -1.24 -0.44 -37.31
CA VAL A 192 0.16 -0.33 -36.87
C VAL A 192 0.21 -0.57 -35.36
N PRO A 193 1.22 -1.29 -34.82
CA PRO A 193 1.35 -1.49 -33.37
C PRO A 193 1.45 -0.15 -32.65
N VAL A 194 0.86 -0.07 -31.46
CA VAL A 194 0.90 1.15 -30.62
C VAL A 194 2.34 1.51 -30.26
N LEU A 195 3.17 0.51 -30.00
CA LEU A 195 4.60 0.66 -29.80
C LEU A 195 5.34 -0.61 -30.25
N GLU A 196 6.45 -0.44 -30.98
CA GLU A 196 7.29 -1.56 -31.37
C GLU A 196 7.96 -2.22 -30.14
N ARG A 197 8.18 -3.54 -30.21
CA ARG A 197 8.78 -4.32 -29.10
C ARG A 197 10.12 -3.77 -28.62
N SER A 198 10.97 -3.32 -29.54
CA SER A 198 12.27 -2.72 -29.23
C SER A 198 12.14 -1.42 -28.43
N LYS A 199 11.10 -0.63 -28.71
CA LYS A 199 10.80 0.62 -27.99
C LYS A 199 10.15 0.36 -26.64
N ILE A 200 9.34 -0.69 -26.52
CA ILE A 200 8.80 -1.13 -25.22
C ILE A 200 9.93 -1.58 -24.29
N ASP A 201 10.87 -2.40 -24.80
CA ASP A 201 12.06 -2.84 -24.05
C ASP A 201 12.94 -1.65 -23.62
N MET A 202 13.17 -0.68 -24.52
CA MET A 202 13.87 0.57 -24.20
C MET A 202 13.15 1.35 -23.09
N LEU A 203 11.84 1.53 -23.19
CA LEU A 203 11.04 2.27 -22.21
C LEU A 203 11.06 1.58 -20.85
N LEU A 204 10.90 0.25 -20.82
CA LEU A 204 10.96 -0.54 -19.58
C LEU A 204 12.31 -0.36 -18.88
N LYS A 205 13.42 -0.49 -19.63
CA LYS A 205 14.78 -0.29 -19.12
C LYS A 205 15.01 1.13 -18.62
N LEU A 206 14.50 2.12 -19.35
CA LEU A 206 14.66 3.53 -19.00
C LEU A 206 13.96 3.88 -17.68
N ILE A 207 12.71 3.44 -17.51
CA ILE A 207 11.95 3.65 -16.27
C ILE A 207 12.58 2.84 -15.13
N HIS A 208 13.00 1.59 -15.38
CA HIS A 208 13.60 0.74 -14.36
C HIS A 208 14.92 1.31 -13.84
N LYS A 209 15.77 1.81 -14.74
CA LYS A 209 17.04 2.45 -14.37
C LYS A 209 16.84 3.67 -13.49
N ASP A 210 15.73 4.38 -13.64
CA ASP A 210 15.39 5.59 -12.89
C ASP A 210 14.21 5.36 -11.92
N GLN A 211 13.99 4.12 -11.47
CA GLN A 211 12.81 3.70 -10.71
C GLN A 211 12.61 4.47 -9.39
N LYS A 212 13.68 4.98 -8.79
CA LYS A 212 13.65 5.81 -7.57
C LYS A 212 12.99 7.17 -7.87
N ASN A 213 13.52 7.91 -8.85
CA ASN A 213 12.95 9.20 -9.22
C ASN A 213 11.57 9.03 -9.87
N PHE A 214 11.32 7.91 -10.56
CA PHE A 214 9.98 7.55 -11.03
C PHE A 214 8.98 7.46 -9.87
N LEU A 215 9.30 6.73 -8.80
CA LEU A 215 8.45 6.65 -7.60
C LEU A 215 8.21 8.04 -6.99
N VAL A 216 9.27 8.83 -6.81
CA VAL A 216 9.15 10.18 -6.25
C VAL A 216 8.30 11.08 -7.14
N ALA A 217 8.46 11.00 -8.47
CA ALA A 217 7.72 11.83 -9.41
C ALA A 217 6.23 11.50 -9.38
N LEU A 218 5.88 10.21 -9.30
CA LEU A 218 4.48 9.78 -9.16
C LEU A 218 3.89 10.19 -7.82
N MET A 219 4.61 9.96 -6.72
CA MET A 219 4.15 10.32 -5.37
C MET A 219 3.93 11.84 -5.21
N THR A 220 4.78 12.66 -5.83
CA THR A 220 4.75 14.12 -5.68
C THR A 220 3.82 14.81 -6.66
N ALA A 221 3.71 14.31 -7.88
CA ALA A 221 2.84 14.90 -8.90
C ALA A 221 1.42 14.33 -8.88
N ASP A 222 1.18 13.09 -8.44
CA ASP A 222 -0.15 12.54 -8.14
C ASP A 222 -1.27 12.92 -9.15
N SER A 223 -0.98 12.81 -10.46
CA SER A 223 -1.86 13.31 -11.52
C SER A 223 -1.89 12.47 -12.80
N LEU A 224 -1.13 11.38 -12.84
CA LEU A 224 -1.10 10.44 -13.97
C LEU A 224 -1.72 9.12 -13.56
N GLN A 225 -2.56 8.56 -14.42
CA GLN A 225 -2.99 7.17 -14.34
C GLN A 225 -2.17 6.34 -15.34
N LEU A 226 -1.51 5.30 -14.84
CA LEU A 226 -0.55 4.49 -15.62
C LEU A 226 -1.09 3.11 -16.02
N SER A 227 -2.36 2.78 -15.77
CA SER A 227 -2.95 1.49 -16.16
C SER A 227 -2.68 1.11 -17.60
N GLY A 228 -2.80 2.05 -18.56
CA GLY A 228 -2.46 1.80 -19.96
C GLY A 228 -0.99 1.41 -20.18
N LEU A 229 -0.06 2.04 -19.47
CA LEU A 229 1.37 1.69 -19.52
C LEU A 229 1.65 0.35 -18.85
N MET A 230 1.04 0.08 -17.70
CA MET A 230 1.19 -1.20 -17.00
C MET A 230 0.58 -2.35 -17.80
N PHE A 231 -0.54 -2.11 -18.46
CA PHE A 231 -1.18 -3.06 -19.37
C PHE A 231 -0.30 -3.33 -20.61
N LEU A 232 0.29 -2.29 -21.21
CA LEU A 232 1.22 -2.45 -22.34
C LEU A 232 2.41 -3.33 -21.95
N PHE A 233 3.04 -3.07 -20.81
CA PHE A 233 4.13 -3.90 -20.31
C PHE A 233 3.69 -5.32 -19.98
N TYR A 234 2.51 -5.49 -19.38
CA TYR A 234 1.94 -6.81 -19.12
C TYR A 234 1.76 -7.61 -20.41
N LYS A 235 1.19 -7.01 -21.46
CA LYS A 235 1.05 -7.65 -22.78
C LYS A 235 2.39 -7.95 -23.44
N TYR A 236 3.39 -7.09 -23.23
CA TYR A 236 4.75 -7.36 -23.69
C TYR A 236 5.35 -8.58 -22.98
N LEU A 237 5.17 -8.71 -21.67
CA LEU A 237 5.59 -9.89 -20.91
C LEU A 237 4.89 -11.16 -21.38
N GLU A 238 3.58 -11.11 -21.63
CA GLU A 238 2.79 -12.25 -22.12
C GLU A 238 3.38 -12.82 -23.42
N ILE A 239 3.74 -11.94 -24.36
CA ILE A 239 4.34 -12.33 -25.64
C ILE A 239 5.77 -12.85 -25.45
N GLU A 240 6.59 -12.13 -24.69
CA GLU A 240 8.01 -12.48 -24.53
C GLU A 240 8.23 -13.71 -23.66
N ARG A 241 7.24 -14.11 -22.85
CA ARG A 241 7.27 -15.39 -22.11
C ARG A 241 7.34 -16.60 -23.04
N ILE A 242 6.80 -16.49 -24.25
CA ILE A 242 6.83 -17.56 -25.25
C ILE A 242 8.19 -17.60 -25.96
N THR A 243 8.82 -16.44 -26.17
CA THR A 243 10.06 -16.31 -26.95
C THR A 243 11.32 -16.46 -26.11
N ARG A 244 11.32 -15.97 -24.86
CA ARG A 244 12.48 -15.99 -23.95
C ARG A 244 12.32 -17.10 -22.91
N LYS A 245 13.41 -17.81 -22.61
CA LYS A 245 13.40 -18.94 -21.65
C LYS A 245 14.04 -18.56 -20.31
N GLY A 246 13.48 -19.11 -19.23
CA GLY A 246 14.09 -19.17 -17.90
C GLY A 246 14.55 -17.82 -17.35
N ASP A 247 15.80 -17.78 -16.90
CA ASP A 247 16.39 -16.64 -16.19
C ASP A 247 16.45 -15.36 -17.02
N GLU A 248 16.58 -15.45 -18.35
CA GLU A 248 16.64 -14.27 -19.20
C GLU A 248 15.32 -13.48 -19.17
N TYR A 249 14.20 -14.20 -19.26
CA TYR A 249 12.87 -13.60 -19.12
C TYR A 249 12.70 -12.98 -17.73
N THR A 250 13.06 -13.74 -16.68
CA THR A 250 12.90 -13.29 -15.29
C THR A 250 13.73 -12.04 -15.01
N GLN A 251 15.04 -12.08 -15.27
CA GLN A 251 15.97 -11.02 -14.89
C GLN A 251 15.86 -9.78 -15.77
N LYS A 252 15.67 -9.94 -17.09
CA LYS A 252 15.70 -8.80 -18.03
C LYS A 252 14.35 -8.14 -18.26
N LEU A 253 13.24 -8.84 -17.97
CA LEU A 253 11.90 -8.32 -18.26
C LEU A 253 10.99 -8.33 -17.02
N PHE A 254 10.77 -9.50 -16.43
CA PHE A 254 9.78 -9.64 -15.36
C PHE A 254 10.18 -8.87 -14.10
N LEU A 255 11.43 -8.96 -13.65
CA LEU A 255 11.93 -8.23 -12.49
C LEU A 255 11.84 -6.70 -12.68
N PRO A 256 12.36 -6.12 -13.79
CA PRO A 256 12.17 -4.70 -14.07
C PRO A 256 10.71 -4.25 -14.04
N PHE A 257 9.83 -4.98 -14.72
CA PHE A 257 8.40 -4.67 -14.72
C PHE A 257 7.80 -4.78 -13.31
N SER A 258 8.07 -5.87 -12.60
CA SER A 258 7.53 -6.10 -11.26
C SER A 258 7.90 -4.98 -10.29
N ARG A 259 9.16 -4.48 -10.34
CA ARG A 259 9.60 -3.35 -9.51
C ARG A 259 8.86 -2.06 -9.86
N ILE A 260 8.76 -1.73 -11.15
CA ILE A 260 8.02 -0.56 -11.62
C ILE A 260 6.55 -0.65 -11.22
N PHE A 261 5.92 -1.79 -11.48
CA PHE A 261 4.51 -2.02 -11.21
C PHE A 261 4.21 -1.97 -9.72
N ARG A 262 5.02 -2.61 -8.86
CA ARG A 262 4.87 -2.55 -7.41
C ARG A 262 5.12 -1.15 -6.84
N ARG A 263 6.03 -0.36 -7.42
CA ARG A 263 6.18 1.07 -7.09
C ARG A 263 4.96 1.86 -7.46
N TYR A 264 4.44 1.67 -8.67
CA TYR A 264 3.21 2.30 -9.10
C TYR A 264 2.04 1.95 -8.17
N ARG A 265 1.94 0.69 -7.74
CA ARG A 265 0.94 0.25 -6.76
C ARG A 265 0.97 1.04 -5.45
N LEU A 266 2.12 1.52 -4.99
CA LEU A 266 2.20 2.29 -3.73
C LEU A 266 1.68 3.73 -3.87
N VAL A 267 1.48 4.23 -5.10
CA VAL A 267 1.25 5.66 -5.36
C VAL A 267 0.19 5.91 -6.43
N PHE A 268 -0.57 4.89 -6.86
CA PHE A 268 -1.61 5.11 -7.86
C PHE A 268 -2.72 5.99 -7.28
N PRO A 269 -3.29 6.90 -8.09
CA PRO A 269 -4.39 7.73 -7.64
C PRO A 269 -5.65 6.85 -7.47
N GLU A 270 -6.30 6.94 -6.32
CA GLU A 270 -7.55 6.23 -6.02
C GLU A 270 -8.75 6.92 -6.65
N ILE A 271 -8.74 6.93 -7.96
CA ILE A 271 -9.77 7.55 -8.76
C ILE A 271 -10.18 6.51 -9.79
N ASN A 272 -11.49 6.29 -9.90
CA ASN A 272 -12.11 5.48 -10.93
C ASN A 272 -11.71 3.98 -10.88
N HIS A 273 -11.55 3.37 -12.06
CA HIS A 273 -11.28 1.94 -12.25
C HIS A 273 -9.80 1.56 -12.10
N GLU A 274 -8.91 2.51 -11.76
CA GLU A 274 -7.46 2.28 -11.70
C GLU A 274 -7.07 1.21 -10.67
N THR A 275 -7.72 1.20 -9.50
CA THR A 275 -7.51 0.18 -8.46
C THR A 275 -7.87 -1.21 -8.98
N ASP A 276 -9.05 -1.35 -9.57
CA ASP A 276 -9.53 -2.64 -10.07
C ASP A 276 -8.67 -3.17 -11.20
N LEU A 277 -8.22 -2.30 -12.10
CA LEU A 277 -7.29 -2.67 -13.17
C LEU A 277 -5.95 -3.13 -12.65
N THR A 278 -5.40 -2.40 -11.70
CA THR A 278 -4.14 -2.75 -11.06
C THR A 278 -4.25 -4.11 -10.37
N ARG A 279 -5.39 -4.39 -9.74
CA ARG A 279 -5.69 -5.72 -9.16
C ARG A 279 -5.79 -6.78 -10.25
N LEU A 280 -6.51 -6.55 -11.35
CA LEU A 280 -6.64 -7.48 -12.47
C LEU A 280 -5.30 -7.82 -13.11
N ILE A 281 -4.48 -6.81 -13.40
CA ILE A 281 -3.11 -6.98 -13.90
C ILE A 281 -2.32 -7.83 -12.90
N TYR A 282 -2.34 -7.48 -11.62
CA TYR A 282 -1.61 -8.22 -10.59
C TYR A 282 -2.01 -9.70 -10.52
N THR A 283 -3.32 -10.00 -10.51
CA THR A 283 -3.83 -11.38 -10.46
C THR A 283 -3.51 -12.19 -11.73
N SER A 284 -3.21 -11.50 -12.83
CA SER A 284 -2.85 -12.11 -14.09
C SER A 284 -1.32 -12.34 -14.22
N LEU A 285 -0.52 -11.84 -13.27
CA LEU A 285 0.92 -12.10 -13.24
C LEU A 285 1.21 -13.51 -12.70
N PRO A 286 2.27 -14.18 -13.20
CA PRO A 286 2.74 -15.43 -12.61
C PRO A 286 3.03 -15.27 -11.11
N THR A 287 2.54 -16.22 -10.30
CA THR A 287 2.87 -16.31 -8.88
C THR A 287 4.36 -16.56 -8.72
N MET A 288 5.10 -15.53 -8.32
CA MET A 288 6.52 -15.65 -7.95
C MET A 288 6.62 -15.38 -6.46
N SER A 289 6.69 -16.46 -5.68
CA SER A 289 6.81 -16.43 -4.22
C SER A 289 8.10 -15.78 -3.74
N ASP A 290 9.17 -15.87 -4.54
CA ASP A 290 10.52 -15.56 -4.09
C ASP A 290 11.22 -14.60 -5.05
N LEU A 291 10.80 -13.33 -5.01
CA LEU A 291 11.65 -12.25 -5.50
C LEU A 291 12.82 -12.07 -4.52
N GLN A 292 13.77 -13.01 -4.51
CA GLN A 292 15.08 -12.83 -3.90
C GLN A 292 15.88 -11.87 -4.76
N ASP A 293 15.56 -10.59 -4.61
CA ASP A 293 16.19 -9.51 -5.32
C ASP A 293 17.53 -9.20 -4.68
N LYS A 294 18.64 -9.62 -5.31
CA LYS A 294 20.01 -9.25 -4.91
C LYS A 294 20.38 -7.82 -5.36
N MET A 295 19.44 -6.88 -5.39
CA MET A 295 19.78 -5.49 -5.68
C MET A 295 20.45 -4.85 -4.46
N SER A 296 21.47 -4.03 -4.72
CA SER A 296 21.99 -3.10 -3.73
C SER A 296 20.86 -2.14 -3.31
N ILE A 297 20.48 -2.19 -2.04
CA ILE A 297 19.41 -1.36 -1.51
C ILE A 297 19.96 0.05 -1.28
N ASP A 298 19.47 1.02 -2.06
CA ASP A 298 19.76 2.44 -1.87
C ASP A 298 18.95 2.97 -0.67
N LEU A 299 19.62 3.64 0.26
CA LEU A 299 18.99 4.12 1.51
C LEU A 299 17.85 5.10 1.23
N ASP A 300 18.06 6.03 0.30
CA ASP A 300 17.04 7.01 -0.07
C ASP A 300 15.87 6.37 -0.83
N ASP A 301 16.12 5.38 -1.69
CA ASP A 301 15.06 4.60 -2.34
C ASP A 301 14.22 3.85 -1.29
N SER A 302 14.87 3.19 -0.32
CA SER A 302 14.19 2.54 0.81
C SER A 302 13.29 3.51 1.58
N ARG A 303 13.81 4.70 1.92
CA ARG A 303 13.05 5.77 2.58
C ARG A 303 11.82 6.17 1.76
N ASN A 304 11.97 6.41 0.46
CA ASN A 304 10.87 6.80 -0.41
C ASN A 304 9.79 5.71 -0.52
N ILE A 305 10.18 4.44 -0.57
CA ILE A 305 9.26 3.30 -0.60
C ILE A 305 8.45 3.22 0.69
N ILE A 306 9.10 3.36 1.85
CA ILE A 306 8.42 3.31 3.14
C ILE A 306 7.46 4.50 3.30
N HIS A 307 7.86 5.70 2.86
CA HIS A 307 6.94 6.85 2.84
C HIS A 307 5.74 6.64 1.91
N ALA A 308 5.96 6.10 0.71
CA ALA A 308 4.88 5.78 -0.21
C ALA A 308 3.92 4.74 0.37
N TYR A 309 4.45 3.69 1.01
CA TYR A 309 3.66 2.69 1.73
C TYR A 309 2.84 3.31 2.86
N ASN A 310 3.45 4.11 3.72
CA ASN A 310 2.75 4.75 4.84
C ASN A 310 1.64 5.67 4.37
N ARG A 311 1.87 6.43 3.30
CA ARG A 311 0.84 7.24 2.65
C ARG A 311 -0.28 6.34 2.16
N CYS A 312 0.03 5.34 1.34
CA CYS A 312 -0.94 4.40 0.78
C CYS A 312 -1.82 3.76 1.87
N MET A 313 -1.22 3.18 2.92
CA MET A 313 -1.99 2.53 3.99
C MET A 313 -2.89 3.50 4.78
N LYS A 314 -2.53 4.79 4.87
CA LYS A 314 -3.29 5.80 5.62
C LYS A 314 -4.35 6.53 4.80
N THR A 315 -4.10 6.74 3.52
CA THR A 315 -5.00 7.51 2.67
C THR A 315 -5.92 6.63 1.84
N SER A 316 -5.57 5.35 1.69
CA SER A 316 -6.28 4.48 0.78
C SER A 316 -7.58 3.94 1.33
N GLN A 317 -8.67 4.21 0.62
CA GLN A 317 -9.95 3.55 0.82
C GLN A 317 -10.06 2.26 0.01
N ALA A 318 -9.17 2.07 -0.97
CA ALA A 318 -9.24 1.01 -1.96
C ALA A 318 -8.32 -0.19 -1.65
N VAL A 319 -7.37 -0.04 -0.72
CA VAL A 319 -6.56 -1.16 -0.23
C VAL A 319 -7.42 -2.07 0.64
N TYR A 320 -7.79 -3.23 0.09
CA TYR A 320 -8.40 -4.31 0.86
C TYR A 320 -7.33 -5.07 1.65
N CYS A 321 -7.74 -5.69 2.76
CA CYS A 321 -6.87 -6.48 3.63
C CYS A 321 -6.04 -7.51 2.82
N LYS A 322 -6.67 -8.19 1.85
CA LYS A 322 -6.01 -9.17 0.96
C LYS A 322 -4.87 -8.58 0.13
N ASP A 323 -4.99 -7.32 -0.30
CA ASP A 323 -3.97 -6.67 -1.11
C ASP A 323 -2.81 -6.14 -0.25
N ALA A 324 -3.12 -5.73 0.98
CA ALA A 324 -2.19 -5.08 1.91
C ALA A 324 -0.89 -5.87 2.16
N ILE A 325 -1.00 -7.18 2.36
CA ILE A 325 0.17 -8.05 2.59
C ILE A 325 1.13 -8.06 1.40
N HIS A 326 0.61 -7.95 0.16
CA HIS A 326 1.46 -7.93 -1.03
C HIS A 326 2.31 -6.67 -1.13
N PHE A 327 1.81 -5.55 -0.61
CA PHE A 327 2.61 -4.33 -0.48
C PHE A 327 3.73 -4.53 0.54
N MET A 328 3.44 -5.13 1.69
CA MET A 328 4.46 -5.38 2.71
C MET A 328 5.53 -6.37 2.23
N GLY A 329 5.13 -7.43 1.52
CA GLY A 329 6.06 -8.35 0.87
C GLY A 329 6.94 -7.70 -0.20
N PHE A 330 6.62 -6.50 -0.66
CA PHE A 330 7.50 -5.68 -1.49
C PHE A 330 8.38 -4.71 -0.68
N VAL A 331 7.84 -4.10 0.37
CA VAL A 331 8.54 -3.12 1.19
C VAL A 331 9.59 -3.78 2.07
N ALA A 332 9.26 -4.89 2.74
CA ALA A 332 10.14 -5.52 3.71
C ALA A 332 11.51 -5.94 3.14
N PRO A 333 11.59 -6.56 1.94
CA PRO A 333 12.88 -6.90 1.33
C PRO A 333 13.72 -5.69 0.89
N LEU A 334 13.12 -4.50 0.76
CA LEU A 334 13.78 -3.27 0.33
C LEU A 334 14.08 -2.33 1.50
N PHE A 335 13.90 -2.81 2.72
CA PHE A 335 14.29 -2.07 3.92
C PHE A 335 15.82 -2.04 4.03
N ALA A 336 16.39 -0.83 4.13
CA ALA A 336 17.83 -0.63 4.29
C ALA A 336 18.18 -0.30 5.75
N PRO A 337 19.33 -0.78 6.27
CA PRO A 337 19.92 -0.23 7.48
C PRO A 337 20.11 1.29 7.34
N GLY A 338 19.72 2.07 8.35
CA GLY A 338 19.58 3.53 8.30
C GLY A 338 18.14 4.04 8.14
N CYS A 339 17.16 3.16 7.88
CA CYS A 339 15.72 3.48 7.82
C CYS A 339 14.96 3.10 9.11
N GLU A 340 15.65 2.74 10.19
CA GLU A 340 15.05 2.24 11.45
C GLU A 340 14.06 3.24 12.06
N TYR A 341 14.33 4.54 11.91
CA TYR A 341 13.45 5.60 12.38
C TYR A 341 12.08 5.63 11.69
N LEU A 342 11.91 4.96 10.56
CA LEU A 342 10.62 4.84 9.88
C LEU A 342 9.80 3.65 10.36
N LEU A 343 10.41 2.70 11.07
CA LEU A 343 9.75 1.48 11.54
C LEU A 343 8.52 1.74 12.42
N PRO A 344 8.52 2.71 13.36
CA PRO A 344 7.32 3.06 14.12
C PRO A 344 6.17 3.45 13.21
N SER A 345 6.42 4.35 12.24
CA SER A 345 5.40 4.81 11.30
C SER A 345 4.90 3.71 10.35
N LEU A 346 5.78 2.77 9.98
CA LEU A 346 5.45 1.59 9.17
C LEU A 346 4.48 0.66 9.91
N LEU A 347 4.77 0.40 11.19
CA LEU A 347 3.93 -0.41 12.07
C LEU A 347 2.58 0.25 12.30
N GLU A 348 2.55 1.54 12.67
CA GLU A 348 1.30 2.27 12.90
C GLU A 348 0.41 2.26 11.65
N SER A 349 0.96 2.57 10.48
CA SER A 349 0.19 2.65 9.23
C SER A 349 -0.39 1.29 8.85
N THR A 350 0.37 0.22 9.08
CA THR A 350 -0.07 -1.16 8.83
C THR A 350 -1.27 -1.53 9.71
N PHE A 351 -1.13 -1.38 11.03
CA PHE A 351 -2.19 -1.80 11.95
C PHE A 351 -3.40 -0.88 11.90
N TRP A 352 -3.21 0.40 11.62
CA TRP A 352 -4.32 1.32 11.33
C TRP A 352 -5.17 0.83 10.15
N MET A 353 -4.54 0.41 9.05
CA MET A 353 -5.26 -0.14 7.90
C MET A 353 -5.96 -1.47 8.26
N LEU A 354 -5.31 -2.34 9.02
CA LEU A 354 -5.93 -3.60 9.47
C LEU A 354 -7.18 -3.35 10.34
N TRP A 355 -7.10 -2.45 11.30
CA TRP A 355 -8.25 -2.05 12.13
C TRP A 355 -9.39 -1.42 11.33
N ASN A 356 -9.11 -0.73 10.23
CA ASN A 356 -10.14 -0.13 9.38
C ASN A 356 -10.76 -1.11 8.37
N THR A 357 -10.07 -2.21 8.05
CA THR A 357 -10.51 -3.17 7.03
C THR A 357 -10.99 -4.50 7.59
N TRP A 358 -10.73 -4.80 8.86
CA TRP A 358 -11.06 -6.10 9.47
C TRP A 358 -12.55 -6.46 9.40
N SER A 359 -13.47 -5.50 9.61
CA SER A 359 -14.92 -5.74 9.59
C SER A 359 -15.46 -6.08 8.19
N ARG A 360 -14.67 -5.84 7.14
CA ARG A 360 -15.04 -6.06 5.74
C ARG A 360 -14.37 -7.30 5.14
N SER A 361 -13.54 -7.98 5.91
CA SER A 361 -12.72 -9.10 5.45
C SER A 361 -13.24 -10.42 6.00
N ASP A 362 -13.17 -11.49 5.20
CA ASP A 362 -13.41 -12.82 5.72
C ASP A 362 -12.27 -13.24 6.67
N ILE A 363 -12.58 -14.15 7.59
CA ILE A 363 -11.67 -14.57 8.66
C ILE A 363 -10.42 -15.24 8.08
N ASP A 364 -10.55 -15.99 6.99
CA ASP A 364 -9.42 -16.68 6.38
C ASP A 364 -8.40 -15.71 5.79
N THR A 365 -8.89 -14.69 5.08
CA THR A 365 -8.08 -13.57 4.57
C THR A 365 -7.41 -12.83 5.72
N LEU A 366 -8.17 -12.48 6.77
CA LEU A 366 -7.64 -11.71 7.89
C LEU A 366 -6.51 -12.45 8.62
N VAL A 367 -6.70 -13.73 8.94
CA VAL A 367 -5.68 -14.57 9.58
C VAL A 367 -4.41 -14.62 8.72
N THR A 368 -4.57 -14.90 7.42
CA THR A 368 -3.43 -15.00 6.49
C THR A 368 -2.65 -13.70 6.39
N VAL A 369 -3.36 -12.57 6.32
CA VAL A 369 -2.75 -11.24 6.20
C VAL A 369 -2.01 -10.86 7.48
N VAL A 370 -2.63 -11.04 8.66
CA VAL A 370 -2.00 -10.71 9.95
C VAL A 370 -0.79 -11.60 10.21
N GLN A 371 -0.91 -12.90 9.92
CA GLN A 371 0.23 -13.82 10.00
C GLN A 371 1.36 -13.39 9.07
N GLY A 372 1.04 -13.05 7.82
CA GLY A 372 2.00 -12.55 6.85
C GLY A 372 2.71 -11.28 7.32
N TYR A 373 1.99 -10.36 7.97
CA TYR A 373 2.59 -9.17 8.58
C TYR A 373 3.52 -9.51 9.73
N GLY A 374 3.12 -10.45 10.60
CA GLY A 374 3.98 -10.98 11.66
C GLY A 374 5.31 -11.49 11.10
N VAL A 375 5.27 -12.29 10.04
CA VAL A 375 6.47 -12.79 9.33
C VAL A 375 7.30 -11.65 8.74
N CYS A 376 6.67 -10.69 8.04
CA CYS A 376 7.39 -9.57 7.43
C CYS A 376 8.11 -8.71 8.48
N PHE A 377 7.44 -8.35 9.57
CA PHE A 377 8.06 -7.58 10.65
C PHE A 377 9.11 -8.38 11.39
N TRP A 378 8.90 -9.68 11.61
CA TRP A 378 9.93 -10.54 12.19
C TRP A 378 11.21 -10.54 11.35
N HIS A 379 11.10 -10.67 10.03
CA HIS A 379 12.25 -10.57 9.13
C HIS A 379 12.90 -9.19 9.14
N LEU A 380 12.12 -8.11 9.26
CA LEU A 380 12.65 -6.76 9.39
C LEU A 380 13.50 -6.62 10.65
N PHE A 381 12.96 -7.07 11.79
CA PHE A 381 13.64 -7.06 13.08
C PHE A 381 14.91 -7.92 13.05
N GLU A 382 14.83 -9.15 12.54
CA GLU A 382 15.94 -10.11 12.57
C GLU A 382 17.08 -9.74 11.62
N ASN A 383 16.76 -9.34 10.39
CA ASN A 383 17.77 -9.21 9.34
C ASN A 383 18.37 -7.81 9.23
N ASN A 384 17.66 -6.77 9.71
CA ASN A 384 18.04 -5.38 9.41
C ASN A 384 18.38 -4.54 10.64
N LEU A 385 18.04 -4.99 11.85
CA LEU A 385 18.26 -4.20 13.05
C LEU A 385 19.44 -4.72 13.86
N LYS A 386 20.16 -3.79 14.49
CA LYS A 386 21.22 -4.11 15.44
C LYS A 386 20.64 -4.30 16.85
N PRO A 387 21.22 -5.20 17.67
CA PRO A 387 20.84 -5.36 19.06
C PRO A 387 20.82 -4.04 19.84
N LEU A 388 20.03 -3.99 20.92
CA LEU A 388 19.83 -2.78 21.72
C LEU A 388 21.18 -2.24 22.26
N PRO A 389 21.60 -1.03 21.85
CA PRO A 389 22.82 -0.41 22.38
C PRO A 389 22.60 0.14 23.79
N LEU A 390 23.70 0.38 24.53
CA LEU A 390 23.70 1.00 25.86
C LEU A 390 22.94 2.34 25.89
N ASN A 391 22.97 3.10 24.80
CA ASN A 391 22.21 4.32 24.60
C ASN A 391 21.21 4.11 23.45
N PRO A 392 19.94 3.79 23.75
CA PRO A 392 18.94 3.52 22.73
C PRO A 392 18.66 4.76 21.87
N GLU A 393 18.57 4.57 20.57
CA GLU A 393 18.21 5.64 19.62
C GLU A 393 16.74 6.07 19.81
N PRO A 394 16.40 7.35 19.53
CA PRO A 394 15.06 7.89 19.75
C PRO A 394 13.91 7.07 19.13
N TRP A 395 14.13 6.53 17.94
CA TRP A 395 13.12 5.75 17.22
C TRP A 395 12.68 4.49 17.97
N ARG A 396 13.50 3.95 18.88
CA ARG A 396 13.14 2.77 19.67
C ARG A 396 12.10 3.10 20.74
N PHE A 397 12.10 4.32 21.24
CA PHE A 397 11.04 4.83 22.13
C PHE A 397 9.77 5.11 21.33
N GLU A 398 9.89 5.70 20.14
CA GLU A 398 8.75 5.87 19.23
C GLU A 398 8.14 4.52 18.81
N LEU A 399 8.96 3.47 18.67
CA LEU A 399 8.47 2.12 18.38
C LEU A 399 7.59 1.59 19.51
N VAL A 400 7.96 1.83 20.77
CA VAL A 400 7.11 1.48 21.94
C VAL A 400 5.77 2.19 21.84
N GLU A 401 5.76 3.49 21.58
CA GLU A 401 4.52 4.26 21.43
C GLU A 401 3.67 3.75 20.26
N ALA A 402 4.29 3.45 19.12
CA ALA A 402 3.62 2.89 17.95
C ALA A 402 2.97 1.53 18.25
N ILE A 403 3.69 0.65 18.95
CA ILE A 403 3.18 -0.66 19.37
C ILE A 403 1.98 -0.50 20.30
N MET A 404 2.09 0.36 21.30
CA MET A 404 1.01 0.61 22.27
C MET A 404 -0.22 1.23 21.63
N LYS A 405 -0.04 2.24 20.77
CA LYS A 405 -1.13 2.94 20.10
C LYS A 405 -1.83 2.12 19.02
N SER A 406 -1.16 1.08 18.50
CA SER A 406 -1.72 0.21 17.46
C SER A 406 -2.53 -0.96 18.02
N ASP A 407 -2.57 -1.13 19.35
CA ASP A 407 -3.32 -2.20 20.05
C ASP A 407 -3.11 -3.59 19.43
N ILE A 408 -1.86 -3.90 19.04
CA ILE A 408 -1.52 -5.11 18.28
C ILE A 408 -1.95 -6.39 19.00
N LEU A 409 -1.73 -6.47 20.31
CA LEU A 409 -2.13 -7.64 21.12
C LEU A 409 -3.65 -7.84 21.12
N GLU A 410 -4.40 -6.76 21.26
CA GLU A 410 -5.86 -6.80 21.17
C GLU A 410 -6.31 -7.26 19.78
N PHE A 411 -5.68 -6.75 18.73
CA PHE A 411 -6.01 -7.14 17.37
C PHE A 411 -5.79 -8.63 17.13
N VAL A 412 -4.59 -9.14 17.49
CA VAL A 412 -4.25 -10.57 17.39
C VAL A 412 -5.25 -11.43 18.17
N PHE A 413 -5.62 -10.98 19.37
CA PHE A 413 -6.60 -11.67 20.20
C PHE A 413 -7.98 -11.75 19.53
N ARG A 414 -8.47 -10.63 18.99
CA ARG A 414 -9.76 -10.60 18.27
C ARG A 414 -9.75 -11.52 17.06
N VAL A 415 -8.65 -11.56 16.29
CA VAL A 415 -8.49 -12.47 15.15
C VAL A 415 -8.50 -13.94 15.60
N ALA A 416 -7.79 -14.27 16.66
CA ALA A 416 -7.77 -15.63 17.21
C ALA A 416 -9.16 -16.07 17.72
N LEU A 417 -9.90 -15.17 18.38
CA LEU A 417 -11.26 -15.44 18.83
C LEU A 417 -12.20 -15.68 17.65
N MET A 418 -12.17 -14.83 16.62
CA MET A 418 -12.99 -15.02 15.43
C MET A 418 -12.69 -16.34 14.72
N LEU A 419 -11.41 -16.71 14.61
CA LEU A 419 -10.99 -17.98 14.03
C LEU A 419 -11.54 -19.18 14.83
N SER A 420 -11.67 -19.04 16.15
CA SER A 420 -12.27 -20.05 17.03
C SER A 420 -13.78 -20.22 16.83
N GLU A 421 -14.50 -19.10 16.72
CA GLU A 421 -15.97 -19.08 16.61
C GLU A 421 -16.42 -19.57 15.22
N TYR A 422 -15.68 -19.22 14.17
CA TYR A 422 -15.97 -19.63 12.79
C TYR A 422 -15.87 -21.15 12.57
N GLN A 423 -15.02 -21.83 13.35
CA GLN A 423 -14.62 -23.21 13.06
C GLN A 423 -15.39 -24.29 13.82
N ILE A 424 -16.43 -23.92 14.57
CA ILE A 424 -17.44 -24.84 15.16
C ILE A 424 -18.09 -25.73 14.08
N HIS A 425 -17.95 -25.40 12.79
CA HIS A 425 -18.52 -26.13 11.65
C HIS A 425 -17.50 -26.88 10.75
N SER A 426 -16.21 -26.93 11.10
CA SER A 426 -15.14 -27.58 10.30
C SER A 426 -14.49 -28.78 11.02
N THR A 427 -13.73 -29.63 10.32
CA THR A 427 -13.03 -30.77 10.94
C THR A 427 -11.99 -30.27 11.96
N GLY A 428 -12.29 -30.40 13.26
CA GLY A 428 -11.60 -29.71 14.36
C GLY A 428 -10.08 -29.85 14.47
N ARG A 429 -9.46 -30.82 13.77
CA ARG A 429 -8.00 -31.01 13.77
C ARG A 429 -7.25 -30.01 12.88
N VAL A 430 -7.78 -29.67 11.71
CA VAL A 430 -7.14 -28.70 10.77
C VAL A 430 -7.24 -27.29 11.33
N ALA A 431 -8.40 -26.97 11.91
CA ALA A 431 -8.69 -25.75 12.64
C ALA A 431 -7.65 -25.45 13.75
N LYS A 432 -7.45 -26.42 14.64
CA LYS A 432 -6.50 -26.33 15.77
C LYS A 432 -5.07 -26.10 15.31
N ALA A 433 -4.62 -26.77 14.26
CA ALA A 433 -3.28 -26.58 13.70
C ALA A 433 -3.08 -25.16 13.18
N ARG A 434 -4.09 -24.60 12.48
CA ARG A 434 -4.03 -23.25 11.92
C ARG A 434 -4.03 -22.16 12.98
N ILE A 435 -4.84 -22.29 14.03
CA ILE A 435 -4.82 -21.33 15.16
C ILE A 435 -3.46 -21.34 15.85
N LYS A 436 -2.91 -22.53 16.10
CA LYS A 436 -1.58 -22.67 16.70
C LYS A 436 -0.50 -22.01 15.84
N ASP A 437 -0.48 -22.27 14.54
CA ASP A 437 0.49 -21.70 13.60
C ASP A 437 0.41 -20.15 13.54
N PHE A 438 -0.82 -19.62 13.51
CA PHE A 438 -1.07 -18.19 13.60
C PHE A 438 -0.49 -17.60 14.90
N LEU A 439 -0.80 -18.19 16.06
CA LEU A 439 -0.33 -17.70 17.35
C LEU A 439 1.19 -17.84 17.47
N ASP A 440 1.78 -18.96 17.07
CA ASP A 440 3.25 -19.19 17.05
C ASP A 440 3.98 -18.11 16.24
N THR A 441 3.43 -17.72 15.09
CA THR A 441 3.95 -16.62 14.28
C THR A 441 3.90 -15.29 15.04
N MET A 442 2.77 -14.98 15.68
CA MET A 442 2.62 -13.75 16.44
C MET A 442 3.45 -13.72 17.73
N ILE A 443 3.74 -14.88 18.35
CA ILE A 443 4.70 -14.98 19.46
C ILE A 443 6.08 -14.54 18.97
N SER A 444 6.52 -15.10 17.84
CA SER A 444 7.85 -14.83 17.27
C SER A 444 8.01 -13.35 16.92
N PHE A 445 6.98 -12.75 16.30
CA PHE A 445 6.92 -11.30 16.06
C PHE A 445 7.08 -10.52 17.36
N TRP A 446 6.33 -10.88 18.41
CA TRP A 446 6.34 -10.16 19.68
C TRP A 446 7.67 -10.22 20.40
N GLU A 447 8.28 -11.40 20.49
CA GLU A 447 9.59 -11.57 21.12
C GLU A 447 10.63 -10.69 20.44
N LYS A 448 10.65 -10.68 19.10
CA LYS A 448 11.55 -9.81 18.36
C LYS A 448 11.24 -8.34 18.56
N ALA A 449 9.99 -7.92 18.53
CA ALA A 449 9.64 -6.52 18.79
C ALA A 449 10.17 -6.07 20.16
N THR A 450 10.06 -6.91 21.19
CA THR A 450 10.56 -6.59 22.54
C THR A 450 12.09 -6.49 22.61
N ASP A 451 12.83 -7.34 21.88
CA ASP A 451 14.30 -7.31 21.82
C ASP A 451 14.86 -5.96 21.35
N TYR A 452 14.10 -5.21 20.54
CA TYR A 452 14.53 -3.94 19.97
C TYR A 452 14.00 -2.69 20.70
N THR A 453 13.16 -2.86 21.70
CA THR A 453 12.58 -1.76 22.49
C THR A 453 13.24 -1.59 23.86
N PRO A 454 13.29 -0.37 24.44
CA PRO A 454 13.84 -0.18 25.77
C PRO A 454 12.86 -0.70 26.84
N ASN A 455 13.17 -1.85 27.46
CA ASN A 455 12.28 -2.55 28.40
C ASN A 455 11.75 -1.67 29.53
N GLU A 456 12.59 -0.82 30.14
CA GLU A 456 12.16 0.05 31.24
C GLU A 456 11.10 1.05 30.78
N HIS A 457 11.33 1.70 29.63
CA HIS A 457 10.38 2.65 29.07
C HIS A 457 9.07 1.96 28.67
N PHE A 458 9.17 0.81 28.00
CA PHE A 458 8.01 0.01 27.63
C PHE A 458 7.20 -0.38 28.87
N GLY A 459 7.85 -0.86 29.92
CA GLY A 459 7.20 -1.20 31.19
C GLY A 459 6.48 -0.03 31.83
N GLN A 460 7.13 1.14 31.91
CA GLN A 460 6.49 2.35 32.42
C GLN A 460 5.27 2.76 31.59
N ARG A 461 5.37 2.70 30.27
CA ARG A 461 4.29 3.08 29.37
C ARG A 461 3.09 2.14 29.45
N MET A 462 3.37 0.85 29.55
CA MET A 462 2.38 -0.20 29.72
C MET A 462 1.62 -0.07 31.03
N MET A 463 2.32 0.21 32.14
CA MET A 463 1.68 0.46 33.44
C MET A 463 0.82 1.73 33.41
N LYS A 464 1.33 2.83 32.83
CA LYS A 464 0.60 4.12 32.77
C LYS A 464 -0.66 4.08 31.90
N SER A 465 -0.68 3.24 30.86
CA SER A 465 -1.82 3.12 29.95
C SER A 465 -2.92 2.20 30.48
N GLY A 466 -2.66 1.39 31.52
CA GLY A 466 -3.59 0.36 31.98
C GLY A 466 -3.75 -0.81 30.99
N ALA A 467 -2.85 -0.93 30.00
CA ALA A 467 -2.97 -1.94 28.94
C ALA A 467 -2.92 -3.38 29.48
N ILE A 468 -2.13 -3.63 30.54
CA ILE A 468 -2.06 -4.97 31.16
C ILE A 468 -3.42 -5.36 31.74
N ASP A 469 -4.06 -4.48 32.51
CA ASP A 469 -5.36 -4.76 33.12
C ASP A 469 -6.43 -5.00 32.06
N TYR A 470 -6.37 -4.23 30.98
CA TYR A 470 -7.26 -4.38 29.84
C TYR A 470 -7.04 -5.71 29.09
N TRP A 471 -5.80 -6.04 28.73
CA TRP A 471 -5.47 -7.31 28.07
C TRP A 471 -5.73 -8.53 28.95
N PHE A 472 -5.50 -8.40 30.25
CA PHE A 472 -5.85 -9.44 31.22
C PHE A 472 -7.36 -9.65 31.28
N THR A 473 -8.14 -8.57 31.29
CA THR A 473 -9.61 -8.64 31.24
C THR A 473 -10.10 -9.30 29.95
N LEU A 474 -9.47 -8.99 28.80
CA LEU A 474 -9.75 -9.68 27.55
C LEU A 474 -9.45 -11.19 27.67
N PHE A 475 -8.27 -11.54 28.18
CA PHE A 475 -7.87 -12.92 28.40
C PHE A 475 -8.84 -13.70 29.29
N THR A 476 -9.25 -13.13 30.44
CA THR A 476 -10.20 -13.77 31.35
C THR A 476 -11.57 -13.96 30.68
N ASN A 477 -12.05 -12.96 29.94
CA ASN A 477 -13.31 -13.05 29.20
C ASN A 477 -13.27 -14.16 28.13
N LEU A 478 -12.15 -14.33 27.41
CA LEU A 478 -11.97 -15.43 26.47
C LEU A 478 -11.93 -16.77 27.18
N HIS A 479 -11.15 -16.87 28.25
CA HIS A 479 -11.06 -18.08 29.05
C HIS A 479 -12.46 -18.52 29.48
N GLU A 480 -13.28 -17.61 30.03
CA GLU A 480 -14.66 -17.90 30.41
C GLU A 480 -15.54 -18.33 29.24
N ARG A 481 -15.45 -17.68 28.07
CA ARG A 481 -16.21 -18.06 26.87
C ARG A 481 -15.84 -19.46 26.40
N LEU A 482 -14.54 -19.73 26.25
CA LEU A 482 -14.05 -21.00 25.73
C LEU A 482 -14.20 -22.16 26.72
N TYR A 483 -14.24 -21.90 28.03
CA TYR A 483 -14.50 -22.91 29.05
C TYR A 483 -15.91 -23.52 28.95
N THR A 484 -16.85 -22.82 28.32
CA THR A 484 -18.20 -23.33 28.07
C THR A 484 -18.33 -24.18 26.81
N THR A 485 -17.30 -24.20 25.98
CA THR A 485 -17.15 -25.03 24.77
C THR A 485 -16.17 -26.18 25.02
N GLU A 486 -16.13 -27.19 24.16
CA GLU A 486 -15.33 -28.42 24.34
C GLU A 486 -13.87 -28.18 24.81
N SER A 487 -13.35 -29.09 25.65
CA SER A 487 -11.98 -29.09 26.21
C SER A 487 -10.85 -28.89 25.18
N SER A 488 -11.10 -29.15 23.90
CA SER A 488 -10.11 -29.08 22.82
C SER A 488 -9.73 -27.65 22.42
N ALA A 489 -10.64 -26.68 22.61
CA ALA A 489 -10.47 -25.26 22.28
C ALA A 489 -9.63 -24.49 23.31
N LEU A 490 -9.72 -24.89 24.58
CA LEU A 490 -8.86 -24.40 25.67
C LEU A 490 -7.38 -24.61 25.33
N ASP A 491 -7.01 -25.83 24.95
CA ASP A 491 -5.61 -26.16 24.61
C ASP A 491 -5.09 -25.43 23.37
N SER A 492 -5.94 -25.13 22.40
CA SER A 492 -5.51 -24.57 21.11
C SER A 492 -5.37 -23.05 21.11
N ILE A 493 -6.05 -22.34 22.01
CA ILE A 493 -6.14 -20.86 21.98
C ILE A 493 -5.67 -20.26 23.28
N VAL A 494 -6.20 -20.75 24.40
CA VAL A 494 -5.89 -20.19 25.72
C VAL A 494 -4.42 -20.41 26.06
N ILE A 495 -3.87 -21.59 25.80
CA ILE A 495 -2.45 -21.87 26.10
C ILE A 495 -1.53 -20.98 25.27
N PRO A 496 -1.54 -20.98 23.93
CA PRO A 496 -0.59 -20.16 23.17
C PRO A 496 -0.83 -18.66 23.38
N PHE A 497 -2.08 -18.22 23.60
CA PHE A 497 -2.34 -16.82 23.93
C PHE A 497 -1.80 -16.45 25.32
N SER A 498 -1.99 -17.30 26.33
CA SER A 498 -1.38 -17.10 27.66
C SER A 498 0.14 -17.04 27.56
N MET A 499 0.74 -17.76 26.61
CA MET A 499 2.17 -17.68 26.30
C MET A 499 2.52 -16.33 25.66
N ILE A 500 1.78 -15.84 24.66
CA ILE A 500 2.00 -14.50 24.07
C ILE A 500 1.90 -13.43 25.15
N PHE A 501 0.79 -13.42 25.90
CA PHE A 501 0.56 -12.44 26.96
C PHE A 501 1.65 -12.52 28.03
N SER A 502 1.94 -13.72 28.54
CA SER A 502 2.99 -13.89 29.55
C SER A 502 4.36 -13.51 29.02
N ARG A 503 4.69 -13.82 27.76
CA ARG A 503 5.98 -13.45 27.15
C ARG A 503 6.08 -11.95 26.92
N ALA A 504 5.03 -11.31 26.40
CA ALA A 504 4.98 -9.86 26.24
C ALA A 504 5.17 -9.16 27.59
N VAL A 505 4.39 -9.53 28.60
CA VAL A 505 4.47 -8.90 29.92
C VAL A 505 5.77 -9.25 30.64
N ALA A 506 6.28 -10.49 30.53
CA ALA A 506 7.56 -10.88 31.11
C ALA A 506 8.76 -10.21 30.44
N ALA A 507 8.75 -10.05 29.12
CA ALA A 507 9.81 -9.36 28.39
C ALA A 507 9.90 -7.88 28.83
N ILE A 508 8.75 -7.27 29.13
CA ILE A 508 8.63 -5.85 29.40
C ILE A 508 8.82 -5.52 30.88
N LEU A 509 8.24 -6.32 31.79
CA LEU A 509 8.30 -6.07 33.24
C LEU A 509 9.33 -6.95 33.97
N GLY A 510 9.85 -7.99 33.32
CA GLY A 510 10.89 -8.87 33.87
C GLY A 510 10.50 -9.47 35.21
N ARG A 511 11.33 -9.22 36.25
CA ARG A 511 11.04 -9.68 37.62
C ARG A 511 9.75 -9.09 38.20
N LYS A 512 9.40 -7.85 37.86
CA LYS A 512 8.17 -7.20 38.36
C LYS A 512 6.91 -7.94 37.89
N TRP A 513 6.95 -8.59 36.73
CA TRP A 513 5.85 -9.44 36.29
C TRP A 513 5.63 -10.62 37.22
N ARG A 514 6.70 -11.29 37.70
CA ARG A 514 6.56 -12.40 38.65
C ARG A 514 5.89 -11.93 39.93
N ASP A 515 6.30 -10.79 40.46
CA ASP A 515 5.70 -10.20 41.66
C ASP A 515 4.23 -9.80 41.42
N MET A 516 3.92 -9.24 40.24
CA MET A 516 2.55 -8.94 39.82
C MET A 516 1.72 -10.20 39.57
N GLN A 517 2.28 -11.30 39.05
CA GLN A 517 1.56 -12.57 38.86
C GLN A 517 1.06 -13.13 40.20
N PHE A 518 1.84 -12.96 41.27
CA PHE A 518 1.40 -13.27 42.62
C PHE A 518 0.29 -12.32 43.11
N GLY A 519 0.29 -11.04 42.68
CA GLY A 519 -0.80 -10.09 42.94
C GLY A 519 -2.04 -10.25 42.04
N PHE A 520 -1.87 -10.79 40.82
CA PHE A 520 -2.91 -11.22 39.89
C PHE A 520 -3.48 -12.59 40.27
N GLN A 521 -3.10 -13.16 41.41
CA GLN A 521 -4.05 -13.93 42.20
C GLN A 521 -5.16 -12.96 42.61
N VAL A 522 -6.07 -12.71 41.67
CA VAL A 522 -7.12 -11.72 41.72
C VAL A 522 -7.83 -11.87 43.05
N SER A 523 -7.57 -10.92 43.95
CA SER A 523 -8.11 -10.89 45.30
C SER A 523 -9.54 -10.40 45.25
N GLY A 524 -10.42 -11.26 44.76
CA GLY A 524 -11.85 -11.05 44.73
C GLY A 524 -12.53 -12.41 44.71
N ARG A 525 -13.22 -12.74 45.81
CA ARG A 525 -14.17 -13.85 45.77
C ARG A 525 -15.45 -13.37 45.12
N CYS A 526 -15.94 -14.09 44.12
CA CYS A 526 -17.23 -13.83 43.52
C CYS A 526 -18.30 -13.82 44.61
N ASN A 527 -19.02 -12.71 44.74
CA ASN A 527 -20.10 -12.60 45.69
C ASN A 527 -21.29 -13.52 45.36
N TYR A 528 -21.37 -14.07 44.15
CA TYR A 528 -22.37 -15.09 43.80
C TYR A 528 -22.01 -16.44 44.45
N PRO A 529 -22.78 -16.91 45.45
CA PRO A 529 -22.39 -18.07 46.28
C PRO A 529 -22.33 -19.40 45.51
N ARG A 530 -23.05 -19.48 44.38
CA ARG A 530 -23.10 -20.66 43.52
C ARG A 530 -22.17 -20.52 42.30
N CYS A 531 -21.21 -19.60 42.36
CA CYS A 531 -20.20 -19.51 41.32
C CYS A 531 -19.32 -20.77 41.37
N PRO A 532 -19.23 -21.54 40.27
CA PRO A 532 -18.42 -22.77 40.23
C PRO A 532 -16.91 -22.47 40.36
N TYR A 533 -16.50 -21.24 40.06
CA TYR A 533 -15.13 -20.76 40.19
C TYR A 533 -15.16 -19.38 40.88
N PRO A 534 -15.33 -19.34 42.21
CA PRO A 534 -15.55 -18.10 42.94
C PRO A 534 -14.28 -17.27 43.11
N THR A 535 -13.19 -17.60 42.43
CA THR A 535 -11.94 -16.83 42.42
C THR A 535 -11.89 -15.97 41.17
N ASN A 536 -11.18 -14.85 41.23
CA ASN A 536 -10.97 -13.93 40.12
C ASN A 536 -12.11 -12.97 39.78
N ALA A 537 -12.85 -12.51 40.80
CA ALA A 537 -13.87 -11.48 40.62
C ALA A 537 -13.27 -10.09 40.40
N SER A 538 -13.46 -9.52 39.19
CA SER A 538 -12.97 -8.18 38.82
C SER A 538 -14.09 -7.19 38.44
N ALA A 539 -15.32 -7.68 38.20
CA ALA A 539 -16.45 -6.82 37.87
C ALA A 539 -17.13 -6.32 39.16
N GLY A 540 -16.85 -5.08 39.56
CA GLY A 540 -17.57 -4.40 40.63
C GLY A 540 -19.01 -4.07 40.23
N CYS A 541 -19.95 -4.15 41.17
CA CYS A 541 -21.28 -3.58 40.95
C CYS A 541 -21.17 -2.07 40.71
N SER A 542 -21.60 -1.60 39.54
CA SER A 542 -21.45 -0.19 39.14
C SER A 542 -22.23 0.80 40.01
N LYS A 543 -23.18 0.33 40.83
CA LYS A 543 -23.99 1.15 41.72
C LYS A 543 -23.41 1.29 43.12
N CYS A 544 -22.97 0.19 43.75
CA CYS A 544 -22.51 0.24 45.14
C CYS A 544 -21.00 0.01 45.31
N MET A 545 -20.31 -0.50 44.27
CA MET A 545 -18.91 -0.93 44.27
C MET A 545 -18.49 -1.93 45.38
N ASN A 546 -19.39 -2.30 46.28
CA ASN A 546 -19.16 -3.13 47.47
C ASN A 546 -19.24 -4.64 47.22
N ALA A 547 -19.53 -5.07 45.99
CA ALA A 547 -19.54 -6.47 45.61
C ALA A 547 -18.78 -6.65 44.30
N THR A 548 -17.99 -7.72 44.25
CA THR A 548 -17.22 -8.11 43.08
C THR A 548 -17.75 -9.43 42.55
N TYR A 549 -17.91 -9.48 41.23
CA TYR A 549 -18.39 -10.66 40.51
C TYR A 549 -17.36 -11.05 39.45
N CYS A 550 -17.23 -12.34 39.16
CA CYS A 550 -16.38 -12.82 38.06
C CYS A 550 -16.90 -12.35 36.70
N SER A 551 -18.22 -12.15 36.58
CA SER A 551 -18.82 -11.66 35.35
C SER A 551 -20.17 -10.96 35.59
N PRO A 552 -20.64 -10.13 34.64
CA PRO A 552 -21.99 -9.55 34.68
C PRO A 552 -23.10 -10.60 34.83
N ARG A 553 -22.85 -11.83 34.39
CA ARG A 553 -23.78 -12.96 34.54
C ARG A 553 -23.89 -13.43 35.99
N CYS A 554 -22.79 -13.46 36.74
CA CYS A 554 -22.82 -13.77 38.17
C CYS A 554 -23.55 -12.67 38.95
N LEU A 555 -23.33 -11.41 38.61
CA LEU A 555 -24.11 -10.28 39.16
C LEU A 555 -25.60 -10.42 38.86
N ALA A 556 -25.97 -10.72 37.61
CA ALA A 556 -27.37 -10.88 37.21
C ALA A 556 -28.05 -12.07 37.92
N LYS A 557 -27.33 -13.18 38.11
CA LYS A 557 -27.84 -14.36 38.83
C LYS A 557 -27.93 -14.15 40.34
N ASP A 558 -27.08 -13.30 40.90
CA ASP A 558 -27.11 -12.92 42.31
C ASP A 558 -27.99 -11.69 42.57
N TRP A 559 -28.56 -11.08 41.53
CA TRP A 559 -29.22 -9.78 41.63
C TRP A 559 -30.37 -9.76 42.63
N SER A 560 -31.14 -10.86 42.74
CA SER A 560 -32.20 -10.99 43.74
C SER A 560 -31.71 -10.89 45.19
N ASN A 561 -30.48 -11.31 45.45
CA ASN A 561 -29.85 -11.24 46.77
C ASN A 561 -29.04 -9.96 46.95
N HIS A 562 -28.49 -9.42 45.86
CA HIS A 562 -27.63 -8.24 45.88
C HIS A 562 -28.43 -6.92 45.85
N ALA A 563 -29.56 -6.86 45.15
CA ALA A 563 -30.37 -5.65 44.99
C ALA A 563 -30.78 -4.99 46.33
N PRO A 564 -31.15 -5.72 47.39
CA PRO A 564 -31.47 -5.12 48.70
C PRO A 564 -30.27 -4.40 49.34
N VAL A 565 -29.08 -4.95 49.17
CA VAL A 565 -27.82 -4.39 49.71
C VAL A 565 -27.33 -3.22 48.87
N CYS A 566 -27.56 -3.29 47.55
CA CYS A 566 -27.19 -2.25 46.59
C CYS A 566 -28.04 -0.98 46.76
N ALA A 567 -29.32 -1.11 47.12
CA ALA A 567 -30.24 0.00 47.35
C ALA A 567 -30.01 0.75 48.68
N GLY A 568 -29.24 0.19 49.61
CA GLY A 568 -28.95 0.82 50.92
C GLY A 568 -27.78 1.82 50.91
N GLY A 569 -27.08 1.98 49.78
CA GLY A 569 -25.83 2.75 49.68
C GLY A 569 -25.97 4.28 49.68
N ASP A 570 -27.18 4.83 49.47
CA ASP A 570 -27.37 6.28 49.39
C ASP A 570 -27.34 7.02 50.75
N ASN A 571 -27.17 6.30 51.88
CA ASN A 571 -27.19 6.90 53.23
C ASN A 571 -25.86 6.88 53.99
N ALA A 572 -24.73 6.62 53.35
CA ALA A 572 -23.43 6.60 54.03
C ALA A 572 -22.33 7.38 53.28
N VAL A 573 -22.57 8.65 52.98
CA VAL A 573 -21.52 9.65 52.77
C VAL A 573 -21.86 10.93 53.55
N ARG A 574 -21.38 11.02 54.79
CA ARG A 574 -21.02 12.27 55.47
C ARG A 574 -19.99 11.98 56.57
N HIS A 575 -18.72 11.93 56.18
CA HIS A 575 -17.67 12.86 56.64
C HIS A 575 -16.35 12.57 55.93
#